data_AF-A0A7C5HFU9-F1
#
_entry.id   AF-A0A7C5HFU9-F1
#
_cell.length_a   1.000
_cell.length_b   1.000
_cell.length_c   1.000
_cell.angle_alpha   90.00
_cell.angle_beta   90.00
_cell.angle_gamma   90.00
#
_symmetry.space_group_name_H-M   'P 1'
#
loop_
_entity.id
_entity.type
_entity.pdbx_description
1 polymer ?
#
loop_
_entity_poly.entity_id
_entity_poly.type
_entity_poly.pdbx_seq_one_letter_code
_entity_poly.pdbx_strand_id
1 'polypeptide(L)'
;MHKLIKKNEKWRIIKMKKALIIISVIFFLNIFSQTAYINIDDEVLRDGPNGKKIGTLMKGVEVDQTEKEGNWVKISVQGWVWKQAIEFGQVEEKEKDNAIESASPLEFEIIKTQPIGDRTTEVQVKIKNVSSKIIDSAEVTCKAMNKAGETIEFKKHFVIKKSAGGLNRQDETFFTYLLDVDYYEVESFSFRLGAIEYK
;
A
#
# COMPACT_ATOMS: atom_id res chain seq x y z
N MET A 1 19.06 61.46 13.35
CA MET A 1 19.68 60.75 12.20
C MET A 1 20.06 59.28 12.45
N HIS A 2 19.87 58.71 13.65
CA HIS A 2 20.39 57.35 13.96
C HIS A 2 19.49 56.16 13.53
N LYS A 3 18.20 56.39 13.25
CA LYS A 3 17.22 55.31 12.91
C LYS A 3 17.24 54.88 11.43
N LEU A 4 17.70 55.73 10.52
CA LEU A 4 17.64 55.45 9.07
C LEU A 4 18.75 54.48 8.60
N ILE A 5 19.90 54.48 9.27
CA ILE A 5 21.06 53.64 8.90
C ILE A 5 20.78 52.15 9.20
N LYS A 6 20.15 51.81 10.33
CA LYS A 6 19.84 50.42 10.71
C LYS A 6 18.83 49.71 9.79
N LYS A 7 17.95 50.47 9.10
CA LYS A 7 16.94 49.90 8.20
C LYS A 7 17.57 49.37 6.90
N ASN A 8 18.63 50.01 6.43
CA ASN A 8 19.32 49.65 5.18
C ASN A 8 20.17 48.38 5.31
N GLU A 9 20.80 48.13 6.46
CA GLU A 9 21.54 46.87 6.71
C GLU A 9 20.62 45.66 6.82
N LYS A 10 19.48 45.79 7.52
CA LYS A 10 18.49 44.71 7.60
C LYS A 10 17.95 44.31 6.22
N TRP A 11 17.74 45.28 5.33
CA TRP A 11 17.29 45.02 3.96
C TRP A 11 18.36 44.30 3.11
N ARG A 12 19.64 44.62 3.30
CA ARG A 12 20.76 43.93 2.63
C ARG A 12 20.92 42.48 3.10
N ILE A 13 20.82 42.24 4.41
CA ILE A 13 20.91 40.88 4.98
C ILE A 13 19.72 40.01 4.53
N ILE A 14 18.51 40.57 4.46
CA ILE A 14 17.32 39.83 3.98
C ILE A 14 17.46 39.51 2.48
N LYS A 15 17.98 40.43 1.66
CA LYS A 15 18.24 40.17 0.23
C LYS A 15 19.33 39.10 0.02
N MET A 16 20.42 39.13 0.80
CA MET A 16 21.49 38.13 0.72
C MET A 16 21.05 36.74 1.19
N LYS A 17 20.24 36.63 2.26
CA LYS A 17 19.69 35.35 2.71
C LYS A 17 18.72 34.72 1.70
N LYS A 18 17.91 35.53 1.01
CA LYS A 18 17.03 35.05 -0.08
C LYS A 18 17.81 34.60 -1.31
N ALA A 19 18.89 35.29 -1.68
CA ALA A 19 19.75 34.89 -2.79
C ALA A 19 20.50 33.57 -2.52
N LEU A 20 20.96 33.34 -1.29
CA LEU A 20 21.63 32.09 -0.86
C LEU A 20 20.69 30.88 -0.88
N ILE A 21 19.42 31.05 -0.51
CA ILE A 21 18.41 29.96 -0.59
C ILE A 21 18.12 29.60 -2.06
N ILE A 22 18.03 30.59 -2.96
CA ILE A 22 17.74 30.35 -4.38
C ILE A 22 18.91 29.62 -5.07
N ILE A 23 20.17 29.95 -4.75
CA ILE A 23 21.35 29.27 -5.32
C ILE A 23 21.46 27.81 -4.82
N SER A 24 21.07 27.54 -3.56
CA SER A 24 21.02 26.18 -3.01
C SER A 24 19.94 25.29 -3.66
N VAL A 25 18.83 25.88 -4.11
CA VAL A 25 17.75 25.13 -4.77
C VAL A 25 18.09 24.82 -6.23
N ILE A 26 18.85 25.69 -6.90
CA ILE A 26 19.26 25.49 -8.30
C ILE A 26 20.37 24.42 -8.43
N PHE A 27 21.22 24.25 -7.42
CA PHE A 27 22.30 23.24 -7.46
C PHE A 27 21.81 21.78 -7.31
N PHE A 28 20.58 21.56 -6.82
CA PHE A 28 20.00 20.22 -6.64
C PHE A 28 19.24 19.69 -7.88
N LEU A 29 19.25 20.40 -9.01
CA LEU A 29 18.54 20.03 -10.24
C LEU A 29 19.48 19.60 -11.38
N ASN A 30 20.68 19.11 -11.09
CA ASN A 30 21.50 18.44 -12.09
C ASN A 30 21.00 17.00 -12.27
N ILE A 31 19.88 16.84 -12.95
CA ILE A 31 19.50 15.56 -13.54
C ILE A 31 20.49 15.33 -14.69
N PHE A 32 21.62 14.70 -14.40
CA PHE A 32 22.55 14.26 -15.45
C PHE A 32 21.91 13.06 -16.15
N SER A 33 21.14 13.34 -17.20
CA SER A 33 20.60 12.34 -18.11
C SER A 33 21.40 12.40 -19.40
N GLN A 34 22.11 11.32 -19.74
CA GLN A 34 22.80 11.19 -21.03
C GLN A 34 22.18 10.07 -21.85
N THR A 35 21.71 10.40 -23.05
CA THR A 35 21.17 9.42 -23.99
C THR A 35 22.25 8.43 -24.44
N ALA A 36 21.92 7.14 -24.43
CA ALA A 36 22.78 6.02 -24.81
C ALA A 36 21.99 4.95 -25.56
N TYR A 37 22.70 3.99 -26.17
CA TYR A 37 22.10 2.87 -26.90
C TYR A 37 22.71 1.56 -26.42
N ILE A 38 21.87 0.53 -26.33
CA ILE A 38 22.33 -0.84 -26.06
C ILE A 38 23.09 -1.38 -27.28
N ASN A 39 24.33 -1.80 -27.12
CA ASN A 39 25.21 -2.22 -28.22
C ASN A 39 25.39 -3.74 -28.35
N ILE A 40 24.83 -4.51 -27.42
CA ILE A 40 24.88 -5.98 -27.35
C ILE A 40 23.47 -6.54 -27.47
N ASP A 41 23.34 -7.72 -28.06
CA ASP A 41 22.07 -8.42 -28.21
C ASP A 41 21.62 -9.01 -26.87
N ASP A 42 20.33 -8.87 -26.56
CA ASP A 42 19.66 -9.42 -25.38
C ASP A 42 20.34 -9.11 -24.02
N GLU A 43 20.74 -7.85 -23.80
CA GLU A 43 21.33 -7.42 -22.52
C GLU A 43 20.33 -7.58 -21.37
N VAL A 44 20.82 -8.03 -20.22
CA VAL A 44 19.97 -8.30 -19.06
C VAL A 44 19.81 -7.04 -18.20
N LEU A 45 18.58 -6.52 -18.15
CA LEU A 45 18.24 -5.43 -17.22
C LEU A 45 18.08 -6.01 -15.81
N ARG A 46 18.74 -5.37 -14.82
CA ARG A 46 18.76 -5.78 -13.42
C ARG A 46 18.21 -4.69 -12.51
N ASP A 47 17.67 -5.05 -11.35
CA ASP A 47 17.18 -4.10 -10.34
C ASP A 47 18.28 -3.39 -9.53
N GLY A 48 19.53 -3.82 -9.69
CA GLY A 48 20.72 -3.17 -9.17
C GLY A 48 22.00 -3.80 -9.72
N PRO A 49 23.18 -3.26 -9.36
CA PRO A 49 24.46 -3.89 -9.65
C PRO A 49 24.46 -5.34 -9.14
N ASN A 50 24.69 -6.32 -10.03
CA ASN A 50 24.57 -7.76 -9.72
C ASN A 50 23.20 -8.20 -9.15
N GLY A 51 22.15 -7.42 -9.36
CA GLY A 51 20.80 -7.70 -8.89
C GLY A 51 20.07 -8.76 -9.71
N LYS A 52 18.77 -8.95 -9.43
CA LYS A 52 17.93 -9.92 -10.14
C LYS A 52 17.61 -9.40 -11.54
N LYS A 53 17.49 -10.31 -12.51
CA LYS A 53 16.98 -9.98 -13.85
C LYS A 53 15.53 -9.48 -13.73
N ILE A 54 15.28 -8.28 -14.23
CA ILE A 54 13.93 -7.67 -14.31
C ILE A 54 13.46 -7.49 -15.76
N GLY A 55 14.35 -7.66 -16.73
CA GLY A 55 14.00 -7.56 -18.14
C GLY A 55 15.15 -7.94 -19.06
N THR A 56 14.91 -7.82 -20.35
CA THR A 56 15.91 -7.97 -21.40
C THR A 56 15.80 -6.78 -22.33
N LEU A 57 16.92 -6.15 -22.66
CA LEU A 57 17.00 -5.03 -23.59
C LEU A 57 17.62 -5.51 -24.89
N MET A 58 16.93 -5.22 -25.99
CA MET A 58 17.44 -5.52 -27.32
C MET A 58 18.51 -4.51 -27.72
N LYS A 59 19.43 -4.93 -28.58
CA LYS A 59 20.39 -4.04 -29.22
C LYS A 59 19.68 -2.91 -29.95
N GLY A 60 20.20 -1.70 -29.82
CA GLY A 60 19.67 -0.49 -30.44
C GLY A 60 18.58 0.22 -29.63
N VAL A 61 18.11 -0.34 -28.51
CA VAL A 61 17.18 0.36 -27.61
C VAL A 61 17.86 1.63 -27.07
N GLU A 62 17.19 2.76 -27.24
CA GLU A 62 17.58 4.06 -26.68
C GLU A 62 17.21 4.13 -25.20
N VAL A 63 18.15 4.58 -24.39
CA VAL A 63 18.00 4.69 -22.93
C VAL A 63 18.67 5.95 -22.43
N ASP A 64 18.21 6.44 -21.29
CA ASP A 64 18.80 7.57 -20.60
C ASP A 64 19.65 7.09 -19.42
N GLN A 65 20.96 7.31 -19.46
CA GLN A 65 21.81 7.07 -18.31
C GLN A 65 21.53 8.10 -17.22
N THR A 66 21.19 7.62 -16.03
CA THR A 66 20.85 8.46 -14.85
C THR A 66 21.90 8.38 -13.74
N GLU A 67 22.67 7.29 -13.67
CA GLU A 67 23.71 7.09 -12.65
C GLU A 67 24.82 6.16 -13.18
N LYS A 68 26.01 6.21 -12.58
CA LYS A 68 27.12 5.30 -12.87
C LYS A 68 27.73 4.81 -11.57
N GLU A 69 27.91 3.49 -11.45
CA GLU A 69 28.56 2.86 -10.31
C GLU A 69 29.48 1.73 -10.80
N GLY A 70 30.79 1.95 -10.72
CA GLY A 70 31.79 1.00 -11.25
C GLY A 70 31.58 0.72 -12.75
N ASN A 71 31.36 -0.55 -13.08
CA ASN A 71 31.07 -1.03 -14.44
C ASN A 71 29.58 -1.01 -14.79
N TRP A 72 28.72 -0.52 -13.90
CA TRP A 72 27.27 -0.48 -14.08
C TRP A 72 26.80 0.94 -14.37
N VAL A 73 25.74 1.02 -15.18
CA VAL A 73 25.01 2.26 -15.42
C VAL A 73 23.54 2.04 -15.06
N LYS A 74 22.97 2.99 -14.32
CA LYS A 74 21.54 3.04 -14.08
C LYS A 74 20.90 3.77 -15.24
N ILE A 75 19.83 3.21 -15.78
CA ILE A 75 19.17 3.74 -16.96
C ILE A 75 17.68 3.99 -16.73
N SER A 76 17.11 4.90 -17.50
CA SER A 76 15.68 5.10 -17.67
C SER A 76 15.31 4.75 -19.11
N VAL A 77 14.17 4.07 -19.30
CA VAL A 77 13.67 3.70 -20.63
C VAL A 77 12.45 4.56 -20.92
N GLN A 78 12.45 5.23 -22.08
CA GLN A 78 11.30 5.96 -22.57
C GLN A 78 10.58 5.13 -23.63
N GLY A 79 9.27 4.97 -23.49
CA GLY A 79 8.51 4.19 -24.47
C GLY A 79 7.03 4.09 -24.17
N TRP A 80 6.33 3.47 -25.11
CA TRP A 80 4.93 3.13 -25.00
C TRP A 80 4.81 1.62 -24.85
N VAL A 81 3.93 1.19 -23.95
CA VAL A 81 3.51 -0.20 -23.85
C VAL A 81 1.98 -0.24 -23.96
N TRP A 82 1.46 -1.37 -24.42
CA TRP A 82 0.02 -1.57 -24.51
C TRP A 82 -0.63 -1.43 -23.14
N LYS A 83 -1.72 -0.65 -23.07
CA LYS A 83 -2.38 -0.34 -21.79
C LYS A 83 -2.82 -1.59 -21.03
N GLN A 84 -3.27 -2.62 -21.75
CA GLN A 84 -3.72 -3.90 -21.20
C GLN A 84 -2.55 -4.78 -20.71
N ALA A 85 -1.32 -4.46 -21.08
CA ALA A 85 -0.12 -5.15 -20.61
C ALA A 85 0.46 -4.54 -19.32
N ILE A 86 -0.12 -3.43 -18.81
CA ILE A 86 0.26 -2.82 -17.54
C ILE A 86 -0.87 -3.01 -16.53
N GLU A 87 -0.53 -3.44 -15.32
CA GLU A 87 -1.39 -3.33 -14.14
C GLU A 87 -0.94 -2.11 -13.32
N PHE A 88 -1.86 -1.21 -13.01
CA PHE A 88 -1.59 -0.04 -12.16
C PHE A 88 -1.86 -0.42 -10.70
N GLY A 89 -0.79 -0.65 -9.94
CA GLY A 89 -0.85 -0.94 -8.51
C GLY A 89 0.34 -0.36 -7.77
N GLN A 90 0.24 -0.26 -6.45
CA GLN A 90 1.41 0.01 -5.62
C GLN A 90 2.30 -1.25 -5.64
N VAL A 91 3.52 -1.13 -6.17
CA VAL A 91 4.53 -2.18 -6.07
C VAL A 91 4.94 -2.24 -4.62
N GLU A 92 4.29 -3.11 -3.83
CA GLU A 92 4.82 -3.52 -2.54
C GLU A 92 6.14 -4.24 -2.81
N GLU A 93 7.23 -3.61 -2.40
CA GLU A 93 8.59 -4.08 -2.56
C GLU A 93 8.72 -5.42 -1.83
N LYS A 94 8.58 -6.52 -2.57
CA LYS A 94 8.74 -7.87 -2.03
C LYS A 94 10.21 -8.09 -1.71
N GLU A 95 10.60 -7.76 -0.48
CA GLU A 95 11.72 -8.41 0.18
C GLU A 95 11.48 -9.91 0.08
N LYS A 96 12.39 -10.57 -0.63
CA LYS A 96 12.47 -12.02 -0.69
C LYS A 96 12.86 -12.52 0.69
N ASP A 97 11.87 -12.88 1.48
CA ASP A 97 11.93 -14.01 2.41
C ASP A 97 10.50 -14.49 2.71
N ASN A 98 10.12 -15.56 1.99
CA ASN A 98 9.04 -16.51 2.25
C ASN A 98 7.62 -16.03 2.66
N ALA A 99 6.67 -16.43 1.78
CA ALA A 99 5.26 -16.78 2.01
C ALA A 99 4.18 -15.67 1.93
N ILE A 100 3.48 -15.67 0.78
CA ILE A 100 2.02 -15.47 0.58
C ILE A 100 1.29 -14.72 1.71
N GLU A 101 1.03 -13.42 1.58
CA GLU A 101 0.05 -12.72 2.44
C GLU A 101 -0.37 -11.34 1.86
N SER A 102 -0.97 -11.31 0.66
CA SER A 102 -1.83 -10.18 0.24
C SER A 102 -3.30 -10.60 0.00
N ALA A 103 -3.60 -11.89 0.22
CA ALA A 103 -4.95 -12.33 0.47
C ALA A 103 -5.17 -12.21 1.98
N SER A 104 -6.25 -11.54 2.38
CA SER A 104 -6.72 -11.54 3.77
C SER A 104 -6.61 -12.96 4.34
N PRO A 105 -5.93 -13.18 5.49
CA PRO A 105 -5.75 -14.52 6.05
C PRO A 105 -7.08 -15.18 6.44
N LEU A 106 -8.15 -14.38 6.53
CA LEU A 106 -9.51 -14.83 6.74
C LEU A 106 -10.41 -14.40 5.57
N GLU A 107 -11.22 -15.33 5.08
CA GLU A 107 -12.37 -15.07 4.19
C GLU A 107 -13.65 -14.93 5.01
N PHE A 108 -14.55 -14.04 4.56
CA PHE A 108 -15.81 -13.74 5.23
C PHE A 108 -16.98 -14.04 4.31
N GLU A 109 -17.99 -14.74 4.82
CA GLU A 109 -19.24 -14.99 4.13
C GLU A 109 -20.40 -14.67 5.07
N ILE A 110 -21.29 -13.77 4.66
CA ILE A 110 -22.52 -13.49 5.39
C ILE A 110 -23.49 -14.63 5.13
N ILE A 111 -23.79 -15.40 6.18
CA ILE A 111 -24.70 -16.54 6.07
C ILE A 111 -26.14 -16.17 6.41
N LYS A 112 -26.35 -15.11 7.21
CA LYS A 112 -27.68 -14.66 7.61
C LYS A 112 -27.68 -13.21 8.05
N THR A 113 -28.72 -12.48 7.66
CA THR A 113 -29.06 -11.15 8.18
C THR A 113 -30.53 -11.13 8.56
N GLN A 114 -30.86 -10.64 9.77
CA GLN A 114 -32.26 -10.49 10.18
C GLN A 114 -32.44 -9.37 11.21
N PRO A 115 -33.56 -8.64 11.21
CA PRO A 115 -33.89 -7.71 12.28
C PRO A 115 -34.26 -8.47 13.58
N ILE A 116 -33.76 -7.99 14.71
CA ILE A 116 -34.13 -8.43 16.07
C ILE A 116 -34.61 -7.19 16.86
N GLY A 117 -35.71 -6.59 16.41
CA GLY A 117 -36.30 -5.40 17.02
C GLY A 117 -36.23 -4.17 16.11
N ASP A 118 -36.57 -3.00 16.66
CA ASP A 118 -36.81 -1.78 15.87
C ASP A 118 -35.53 -1.19 15.25
N ARG A 119 -34.38 -1.39 15.91
CA ARG A 119 -33.09 -0.82 15.48
C ARG A 119 -31.93 -1.81 15.58
N THR A 120 -32.20 -3.09 15.77
CA THR A 120 -31.13 -4.09 15.93
C THR A 120 -31.16 -5.08 14.78
N THR A 121 -30.02 -5.25 14.12
CA THR A 121 -29.83 -6.23 13.06
C THR A 121 -28.85 -7.29 13.52
N GLU A 122 -29.25 -8.55 13.45
CA GLU A 122 -28.35 -9.68 13.58
C GLU A 122 -27.67 -9.96 12.25
N VAL A 123 -26.34 -10.08 12.28
CA VAL A 123 -25.54 -10.52 11.14
C VAL A 123 -24.71 -11.71 11.57
N GLN A 124 -25.00 -12.88 10.99
CA GLN A 124 -24.19 -14.08 11.17
C GLN A 124 -23.19 -14.19 10.03
N VAL A 125 -21.92 -14.38 10.39
CA VAL A 125 -20.79 -14.38 9.47
C VAL A 125 -20.01 -15.66 9.68
N LYS A 126 -19.77 -16.39 8.60
CA LYS A 126 -18.82 -17.48 8.53
C LYS A 126 -17.44 -16.89 8.23
N ILE A 127 -16.46 -17.37 8.96
CA ILE A 127 -15.06 -16.99 8.80
C ILE A 127 -14.25 -18.23 8.49
N LYS A 128 -13.45 -18.19 7.42
CA LYS A 128 -12.60 -19.29 6.99
C LYS A 128 -11.14 -18.87 7.00
N ASN A 129 -10.27 -19.68 7.61
CA ASN A 129 -8.83 -19.43 7.55
C ASN A 129 -8.26 -19.91 6.21
N VAL A 130 -7.79 -18.98 5.40
CA VAL A 130 -7.13 -19.27 4.11
C VAL A 130 -5.62 -19.12 4.17
N SER A 131 -5.09 -18.63 5.30
CA SER A 131 -3.66 -18.53 5.56
C SER A 131 -3.02 -19.89 5.81
N SER A 132 -1.69 -19.91 5.73
CA SER A 132 -0.90 -21.09 6.10
C SER A 132 -0.68 -21.24 7.61
N LYS A 133 -1.01 -20.21 8.40
CA LYS A 133 -0.76 -20.13 9.84
C LYS A 133 -2.01 -20.48 10.64
N ILE A 134 -1.81 -20.93 11.87
CA ILE A 134 -2.91 -21.15 12.82
C ILE A 134 -3.22 -19.81 13.49
N ILE A 135 -4.49 -19.42 13.52
CA ILE A 135 -4.95 -18.14 14.08
C ILE A 135 -5.52 -18.40 15.48
N ASP A 136 -4.98 -17.74 16.49
CA ASP A 136 -5.46 -17.81 17.88
C ASP A 136 -6.49 -16.71 18.16
N SER A 137 -6.29 -15.50 17.64
CA SER A 137 -7.24 -14.40 17.79
C SER A 137 -7.16 -13.44 16.62
N ALA A 138 -8.22 -12.67 16.40
CA ALA A 138 -8.13 -11.49 15.55
C ALA A 138 -9.17 -10.42 15.90
N GLU A 139 -8.95 -9.22 15.40
CA GLU A 139 -9.95 -8.16 15.42
C GLU A 139 -10.67 -8.10 14.06
N VAL A 140 -11.99 -8.12 14.08
CA VAL A 140 -12.82 -7.90 12.89
C VAL A 140 -13.70 -6.68 13.10
N THR A 141 -13.58 -5.74 12.18
CA THR A 141 -14.50 -4.61 12.05
C THR A 141 -15.53 -4.92 10.99
N CYS A 142 -16.80 -4.96 11.39
CA CYS A 142 -17.94 -4.96 10.48
C CYS A 142 -18.32 -3.50 10.17
N LYS A 143 -18.50 -3.15 8.90
CA LYS A 143 -19.04 -1.86 8.48
C LYS A 143 -20.37 -2.06 7.80
N ALA A 144 -21.40 -1.38 8.30
CA ALA A 144 -22.69 -1.29 7.64
C ALA A 144 -22.76 0.03 6.87
N MET A 145 -23.10 -0.01 5.59
CA MET A 145 -23.32 1.18 4.77
C MET A 145 -24.81 1.31 4.47
N ASN A 146 -25.40 2.48 4.71
CA ASN A 146 -26.78 2.75 4.37
C ASN A 146 -26.93 3.21 2.90
N LYS A 147 -28.17 3.27 2.42
CA LYS A 147 -28.51 3.74 1.05
C LYS A 147 -28.12 5.19 0.77
N ALA A 148 -27.82 5.98 1.81
CA ALA A 148 -27.32 7.35 1.68
C ALA A 148 -25.79 7.42 1.60
N GLY A 149 -25.09 6.28 1.71
CA GLY A 149 -23.62 6.18 1.71
C GLY A 149 -22.97 6.43 3.08
N GLU A 150 -23.76 6.60 4.14
CA GLU A 150 -23.25 6.75 5.50
C GLU A 150 -22.80 5.38 6.02
N THR A 151 -21.68 5.35 6.72
CA THR A 151 -21.07 4.12 7.24
C THR A 151 -21.06 4.11 8.76
N ILE A 152 -21.50 3.01 9.36
CA ILE A 152 -21.40 2.75 10.79
C ILE A 152 -20.45 1.56 10.99
N GLU A 153 -19.45 1.73 11.86
CA GLU A 153 -18.43 0.72 12.13
C GLU A 153 -18.64 0.04 13.47
N PHE A 154 -18.50 -1.28 13.47
CA PHE A 154 -18.65 -2.14 14.64
C PHE A 154 -17.44 -3.04 14.77
N LYS A 155 -16.58 -2.72 15.73
CA LYS A 155 -15.36 -3.49 16.01
C LYS A 155 -15.66 -4.60 17.01
N LYS A 156 -15.20 -5.82 16.70
CA LYS A 156 -15.28 -6.96 17.61
C LYS A 156 -13.93 -7.68 17.63
N HIS A 157 -13.38 -7.82 18.83
CA HIS A 157 -12.23 -8.69 19.06
C HIS A 157 -12.75 -10.11 19.26
N PHE A 158 -12.26 -11.06 18.47
CA PHE A 158 -12.63 -12.47 18.61
C PHE A 158 -11.40 -13.29 18.98
N VAL A 159 -11.58 -14.10 20.02
CA VAL A 159 -10.57 -15.05 20.51
C VAL A 159 -11.06 -16.44 20.16
N ILE A 160 -10.29 -17.16 19.34
CA ILE A 160 -10.48 -18.59 19.16
C ILE A 160 -9.83 -19.24 20.38
N LYS A 161 -10.63 -19.93 21.20
CA LYS A 161 -10.13 -20.48 22.47
C LYS A 161 -8.87 -21.32 22.21
N LYS A 162 -7.79 -21.03 22.94
CA LYS A 162 -6.52 -21.79 22.89
C LYS A 162 -6.70 -23.29 23.12
N SER A 163 -7.70 -23.67 23.92
CA SER A 163 -8.08 -25.08 24.17
C SER A 163 -8.71 -25.78 22.95
N ALA A 164 -9.20 -25.02 21.98
CA ALA A 164 -9.69 -25.53 20.70
C ALA A 164 -8.57 -25.70 19.65
N GLY A 165 -7.33 -25.33 19.99
CA GLY A 165 -6.15 -25.50 19.13
C GLY A 165 -5.85 -24.35 18.18
N GLY A 166 -6.69 -23.30 18.16
CA GLY A 166 -6.67 -22.23 17.16
C GLY A 166 -7.53 -22.58 15.94
N LEU A 167 -7.64 -21.66 14.97
CA LEU A 167 -8.32 -21.89 13.70
C LEU A 167 -7.28 -22.32 12.67
N ASN A 168 -7.27 -23.59 12.27
CA ASN A 168 -6.30 -24.13 11.32
C ASN A 168 -6.66 -23.73 9.89
N ARG A 169 -5.73 -23.98 8.96
CA ARG A 169 -5.96 -23.72 7.53
C ARG A 169 -7.17 -24.51 7.02
N GLN A 170 -8.04 -23.82 6.28
CA GLN A 170 -9.35 -24.26 5.79
C GLN A 170 -10.43 -24.49 6.86
N ASP A 171 -10.13 -24.35 8.16
CA ASP A 171 -11.16 -24.42 9.19
C ASP A 171 -12.12 -23.23 9.07
N GLU A 172 -13.37 -23.48 9.42
CA GLU A 172 -14.45 -22.51 9.43
C GLU A 172 -14.99 -22.32 10.85
N THR A 173 -15.39 -21.10 11.17
CA THR A 173 -16.09 -20.76 12.40
C THR A 173 -17.14 -19.69 12.13
N PHE A 174 -18.05 -19.46 13.08
CA PHE A 174 -19.17 -18.55 12.91
C PHE A 174 -19.23 -17.53 14.05
N PHE A 175 -19.59 -16.29 13.71
CA PHE A 175 -19.82 -15.24 14.68
C PHE A 175 -21.10 -14.48 14.37
N THR A 176 -21.75 -14.04 15.44
CA THR A 176 -22.92 -13.16 15.37
C THR A 176 -22.54 -11.75 15.79
N TYR A 177 -22.92 -10.78 14.97
CA TYR A 177 -22.97 -9.36 15.31
C TYR A 177 -24.41 -8.96 15.63
N LEU A 178 -24.60 -8.19 16.70
CA LEU A 178 -25.83 -7.48 16.99
C LEU A 178 -25.54 -6.00 16.78
N LEU A 179 -26.03 -5.47 15.67
CA LEU A 179 -25.71 -4.12 15.19
C LEU A 179 -26.89 -3.20 15.49
N ASP A 180 -26.65 -2.05 16.12
CA ASP A 180 -27.68 -1.01 16.31
C ASP A 180 -27.87 -0.21 15.00
N VAL A 181 -28.44 -0.88 14.00
CA VAL A 181 -28.78 -0.36 12.69
C VAL A 181 -30.16 -0.87 12.26
N ASP A 182 -30.94 -0.01 11.58
CA ASP A 182 -32.18 -0.41 10.92
C ASP A 182 -31.83 -1.22 9.67
N TYR A 183 -32.22 -2.50 9.67
CA TYR A 183 -31.98 -3.45 8.58
C TYR A 183 -32.44 -2.91 7.22
N TYR A 184 -33.55 -2.19 7.16
CA TYR A 184 -34.15 -1.74 5.90
C TYR A 184 -33.41 -0.55 5.27
N GLU A 185 -32.58 0.14 6.06
CA GLU A 185 -31.74 1.25 5.62
C GLU A 185 -30.34 0.78 5.18
N VAL A 186 -29.92 -0.43 5.57
CA VAL A 186 -28.61 -0.99 5.20
C VAL A 186 -28.63 -1.44 3.73
N GLU A 187 -27.65 -0.96 2.97
CA GLU A 187 -27.38 -1.37 1.58
C GLU A 187 -26.36 -2.51 1.52
N SER A 188 -25.32 -2.46 2.35
CA SER A 188 -24.28 -3.50 2.36
C SER A 188 -23.55 -3.61 3.69
N PHE A 189 -22.91 -4.77 3.88
CA PHE A 189 -21.95 -5.00 4.95
C PHE A 189 -20.57 -5.31 4.35
N SER A 190 -19.52 -4.82 4.99
CA SER A 190 -18.14 -5.19 4.66
C SER A 190 -17.34 -5.49 5.91
N PHE A 191 -16.31 -6.30 5.78
CA PHE A 191 -15.47 -6.74 6.90
C PHE A 191 -14.03 -6.34 6.67
N ARG A 192 -13.35 -5.93 7.74
CA ARG A 192 -11.92 -5.64 7.74
C ARG A 192 -11.25 -6.32 8.91
N LEU A 193 -10.05 -6.81 8.68
CA LEU A 193 -9.17 -7.34 9.71
C LEU A 193 -8.36 -6.21 10.34
N GLY A 194 -8.25 -6.27 11.67
CA GLY A 194 -7.31 -5.50 12.47
C GLY A 194 -6.13 -6.37 12.89
N ALA A 195 -5.77 -6.30 14.18
CA ALA A 195 -4.72 -7.14 14.74
C ALA A 195 -5.07 -8.63 14.64
N ILE A 196 -4.08 -9.48 14.35
CA ILE A 196 -4.20 -10.93 14.26
C ILE A 196 -3.08 -11.54 15.10
N GLU A 197 -3.43 -12.49 15.95
CA GLU A 197 -2.45 -13.28 16.69
C GLU A 197 -2.40 -14.69 16.10
N TYR A 198 -1.20 -15.08 15.68
CA TYR A 198 -0.90 -16.42 15.22
C TYR A 198 -0.28 -17.24 16.35
N LYS A 199 -0.43 -18.56 16.25
CA LYS A 199 0.20 -19.52 17.14
C LYS A 199 1.64 -19.84 16.72
#